data_AF-A0A812HE15-F1
#
_entry.id   AF-A0A812HE15-F1
#
_cell.length_a   1.000
_cell.length_b   1.000
_cell.length_c   1.000
_cell.angle_alpha   90.00
_cell.angle_beta   90.00
_cell.angle_gamma   90.00
#
_symmetry.space_group_name_H-M   'P 1'
#
loop_
_entity.id
_entity.type
_entity.pdbx_description
1 polymer ?
#
loop_
_entity_poly.entity_id
_entity_poly.type
_entity_poly.pdbx_seq_one_letter_code
_entity_poly.pdbx_strand_id
1 'polypeptide(L)'
;MKEVMIPYILIMWILVSTGAIKWTFKSAFWIISGGAFILVVLGILSRLWAPVDLTYSSTVKAPHSVLSPLFREQIDHIYVDHNQEVKKGDVIYTLVDTTSLADVEKIKAGIVQQEENVAQLKRDIIRGKTSPEIFKGRDIEYYESQLRVAEASLKSLHADLQKTEFEQSRKTVRAPYDGQVAVVNVADGSRVGNMHIYDTSRKFLEMRIPDQTYRYVEQGQFAEFYVDAYPGEVFRARVHSITAGTGESSVSPLQGPQSVRQHVGANTSSHGRTVILEIFEPEGKSIPIGATGSAWIAANKPHSLFGFIDVIGAATVRLHSYKSYLNAM
;
A
#
# COMPACT_ATOMS: atom_id res chain seq x y z
N MET A 1 -23.25 -18.40 12.29
CA MET A 1 -24.56 -18.01 12.89
C MET A 1 -25.24 -19.13 13.67
N LYS A 2 -25.10 -20.41 13.29
CA LYS A 2 -25.66 -21.55 14.07
C LYS A 2 -25.10 -21.61 15.50
N GLU A 3 -23.91 -21.06 15.70
CA GLU A 3 -23.16 -21.03 16.96
C GLU A 3 -23.79 -20.05 17.97
N VAL A 4 -24.45 -18.99 17.49
CA VAL A 4 -25.14 -17.98 18.32
C VAL A 4 -26.43 -18.55 18.94
N MET A 5 -26.93 -19.69 18.44
CA MET A 5 -28.10 -20.38 18.98
C MET A 5 -27.81 -21.31 20.13
N ILE A 6 -26.54 -21.64 20.39
CA ILE A 6 -26.17 -22.57 21.47
C ILE A 6 -26.74 -22.12 22.82
N PRO A 7 -26.66 -20.83 23.23
CA PRO A 7 -27.27 -20.35 24.48
C PRO A 7 -28.80 -20.46 24.48
N TYR A 8 -29.46 -20.16 23.35
CA TYR A 8 -30.92 -20.25 23.22
C TYR A 8 -31.40 -21.68 23.37
N ILE A 9 -30.75 -22.63 22.68
CA ILE A 9 -31.06 -24.06 22.75
C ILE A 9 -30.83 -24.56 24.19
N LEU A 10 -29.75 -24.14 24.84
CA LEU A 10 -29.44 -24.51 26.22
C LEU A 10 -30.48 -23.97 27.21
N ILE A 11 -30.89 -22.70 27.08
CA ILE A 11 -31.96 -22.12 27.92
C ILE A 11 -33.28 -22.85 27.71
N MET A 12 -33.66 -23.13 26.46
CA MET A 12 -34.90 -23.87 26.17
C MET A 12 -34.85 -25.30 26.68
N TRP A 13 -33.70 -25.96 26.60
CA TRP A 13 -33.49 -27.28 27.19
C TRP A 13 -33.60 -27.26 28.72
N ILE A 14 -33.04 -26.25 29.38
CA ILE A 14 -33.20 -26.05 30.84
C ILE A 14 -34.68 -25.85 31.20
N LEU A 15 -35.41 -25.00 30.47
CA LEU A 15 -36.83 -24.74 30.73
C LEU A 15 -37.73 -25.98 30.53
N VAL A 16 -37.37 -26.85 29.59
CA VAL A 16 -38.07 -28.13 29.38
C VAL A 16 -37.69 -29.14 30.47
N SER A 17 -36.40 -29.25 30.81
CA SER A 17 -35.91 -30.23 31.81
C SER A 17 -36.35 -29.91 33.24
N THR A 18 -36.50 -28.62 33.58
CA THR A 18 -37.01 -28.17 34.89
C THR A 18 -38.54 -28.23 35.00
N GLY A 19 -39.24 -28.61 33.93
CA GLY A 19 -40.70 -28.73 33.91
C GLY A 19 -41.46 -27.41 33.84
N ALA A 20 -40.77 -26.27 33.72
CA ALA A 20 -41.39 -24.96 33.53
C ALA A 20 -42.19 -24.88 32.23
N ILE A 21 -41.77 -25.64 31.20
CA ILE A 21 -42.50 -25.79 29.94
C ILE A 21 -42.81 -27.29 29.73
N LYS A 22 -44.10 -27.63 29.65
CA LYS A 22 -44.52 -28.99 29.29
C LYS A 22 -44.25 -29.24 27.80
N TRP A 23 -43.49 -30.29 27.49
CA TRP A 23 -43.20 -30.67 26.11
C TRP A 23 -44.47 -31.18 25.41
N THR A 24 -45.11 -30.29 24.66
CA THR A 24 -46.32 -30.52 23.88
C THR A 24 -46.08 -30.07 22.44
N PHE A 25 -46.87 -30.56 21.48
CA PHE A 25 -46.70 -30.16 20.07
C PHE A 25 -46.76 -28.65 19.87
N LYS A 26 -47.64 -27.96 20.63
CA LYS A 26 -47.76 -26.49 20.62
C LYS A 26 -46.50 -25.82 21.18
N SER A 27 -45.96 -26.28 22.31
CA SER A 27 -44.75 -25.67 22.89
C SER A 27 -43.52 -25.90 22.02
N ALA A 28 -43.37 -27.09 21.43
CA ALA A 28 -42.29 -27.40 20.51
C ALA A 28 -42.33 -26.50 19.26
N PHE A 29 -43.51 -26.29 18.69
CA PHE A 29 -43.70 -25.37 17.56
C PHE A 29 -43.27 -23.93 17.91
N TRP A 30 -43.69 -23.41 19.06
CA TRP A 30 -43.33 -22.05 19.49
C TRP A 30 -41.84 -21.89 19.81
N ILE A 31 -41.19 -22.90 20.39
CA ILE A 31 -39.75 -22.90 20.66
C ILE A 31 -38.97 -22.87 19.33
N ILE A 32 -39.32 -23.74 18.38
CA ILE A 32 -38.62 -23.81 17.09
C ILE A 32 -38.85 -22.53 16.28
N SER A 33 -40.10 -22.06 16.20
CA SER A 33 -40.46 -20.84 15.48
C SER A 33 -39.81 -19.60 16.10
N GLY A 34 -39.81 -19.49 17.44
CA GLY A 34 -39.15 -18.41 18.16
C GLY A 34 -37.64 -18.40 17.94
N GLY A 35 -36.99 -19.56 18.01
CA GLY A 35 -35.56 -19.70 17.72
C GLY A 35 -35.22 -19.32 16.28
N ALA A 36 -36.02 -19.77 15.31
CA ALA A 36 -35.85 -19.40 13.90
C ALA A 36 -36.02 -17.88 13.68
N PHE A 37 -37.01 -17.27 14.32
CA PHE A 37 -37.21 -15.83 14.25
C PHE A 37 -36.03 -15.06 14.84
N ILE A 38 -35.57 -15.44 16.04
CA ILE A 38 -34.40 -14.82 16.69
C ILE A 38 -33.16 -14.97 15.80
N LEU A 39 -32.93 -16.13 15.19
CA LEU A 39 -31.83 -16.35 14.25
C LEU A 39 -31.87 -15.38 13.06
N VAL A 40 -33.02 -15.25 12.42
CA VAL A 40 -33.20 -14.37 11.26
C VAL A 40 -32.96 -12.92 11.66
N VAL A 41 -33.54 -12.49 12.79
CA VAL A 41 -33.35 -11.12 13.30
C VAL A 41 -31.89 -10.86 13.64
N LEU A 42 -31.24 -11.74 14.41
CA LEU A 42 -29.84 -11.59 14.77
C LEU A 42 -28.93 -11.58 13.54
N GLY A 43 -29.22 -12.41 12.54
CA GLY A 43 -28.44 -12.43 11.30
C GLY A 43 -28.56 -11.16 10.47
N ILE A 44 -29.76 -10.56 10.41
CA ILE A 44 -29.96 -9.27 9.74
C ILE A 44 -29.24 -8.16 10.52
N LEU A 45 -29.42 -8.11 11.84
CA LEU A 45 -28.85 -7.08 12.71
C LEU A 45 -27.32 -7.15 12.74
N SER A 46 -26.73 -8.35 12.86
CA SER A 46 -25.28 -8.52 12.82
C SER A 46 -24.72 -8.11 11.47
N ARG A 47 -25.38 -8.42 10.36
CA ARG A 47 -24.92 -8.03 9.02
C ARG A 47 -24.86 -6.52 8.83
N LEU A 48 -25.78 -5.77 9.45
CA LEU A 48 -25.86 -4.32 9.34
C LEU A 48 -24.96 -3.57 10.33
N TRP A 49 -24.87 -4.02 11.58
CA TRP A 49 -24.22 -3.26 12.66
C TRP A 49 -22.95 -3.89 13.22
N ALA A 50 -22.66 -5.15 12.90
CA ALA A 50 -21.39 -5.80 13.19
C ALA A 50 -20.97 -6.65 11.98
N PRO A 51 -20.71 -6.04 10.80
CA PRO A 51 -20.37 -6.77 9.59
C PRO A 51 -19.15 -7.64 9.84
N VAL A 52 -19.31 -8.94 9.61
CA VAL A 52 -18.23 -9.92 9.62
C VAL A 52 -17.95 -10.32 8.17
N ASP A 53 -16.67 -10.39 7.80
CA ASP A 53 -16.27 -11.05 6.56
C ASP A 53 -16.47 -12.57 6.71
N LEU A 54 -17.54 -13.08 6.09
CA LEU A 54 -17.86 -14.51 6.08
C LEU A 54 -17.21 -15.25 4.89
N THR A 55 -16.60 -14.52 3.97
CA THR A 55 -15.98 -15.05 2.75
C THR A 55 -14.49 -15.37 2.91
N TYR A 56 -13.92 -15.10 4.08
CA TYR A 56 -12.48 -15.29 4.35
C TYR A 56 -11.59 -14.56 3.33
N SER A 57 -12.06 -13.41 2.87
CA SER A 57 -11.44 -12.60 1.82
C SER A 57 -10.49 -11.53 2.38
N SER A 58 -10.52 -11.34 3.70
CA SER A 58 -9.74 -10.32 4.37
C SER A 58 -8.26 -10.64 4.25
N THR A 59 -7.48 -9.71 3.71
CA THR A 59 -6.07 -9.95 3.35
C THR A 59 -5.17 -8.84 3.89
N VAL A 60 -4.04 -9.22 4.47
CA VAL A 60 -3.02 -8.29 4.92
C VAL A 60 -2.22 -7.79 3.72
N LYS A 61 -2.14 -6.47 3.56
CA LYS A 61 -1.41 -5.80 2.50
C LYS A 61 -0.44 -4.79 3.07
N ALA A 62 0.56 -4.46 2.26
CA ALA A 62 1.51 -3.40 2.53
C ALA A 62 1.68 -2.55 1.26
N PRO A 63 1.91 -1.23 1.39
CA PRO A 63 2.33 -0.43 0.26
C PRO A 63 3.69 -0.96 -0.24
N HIS A 64 3.90 -0.87 -1.55
CA HIS A 64 5.12 -1.34 -2.17
C HIS A 64 5.60 -0.41 -3.27
N SER A 65 6.90 -0.43 -3.51
CA SER A 65 7.55 0.27 -4.59
C SER A 65 7.96 -0.72 -5.66
N VAL A 66 7.71 -0.36 -6.91
CA VAL A 66 8.13 -1.13 -8.08
C VAL A 66 9.41 -0.49 -8.62
N LEU A 67 10.49 -1.24 -8.56
CA LEU A 67 11.79 -0.86 -9.10
C LEU A 67 11.95 -1.52 -10.46
N SER A 68 12.06 -0.71 -11.51
CA SER A 68 12.25 -1.19 -12.87
C SER A 68 13.37 -0.41 -13.55
N PRO A 69 14.24 -1.06 -14.35
CA PRO A 69 15.19 -0.35 -15.21
C PRO A 69 14.43 0.54 -16.20
N LEU A 70 14.98 1.72 -16.52
CA LEU A 70 14.38 2.62 -17.50
C LEU A 70 14.66 2.13 -18.93
N PHE A 71 13.98 2.73 -19.90
CA PHE A 71 14.15 2.40 -21.31
C PHE A 71 15.61 2.55 -21.76
N ARG A 72 16.18 1.48 -22.33
CA ARG A 72 17.58 1.30 -22.77
C ARG A 72 18.61 1.00 -21.69
N GLU A 73 18.23 0.97 -20.42
CA GLU A 73 19.12 0.52 -19.34
C GLU A 73 19.14 -1.02 -19.27
N GLN A 74 20.21 -1.57 -18.69
CA GLN A 74 20.41 -2.99 -18.49
C GLN A 74 20.90 -3.21 -17.06
N ILE A 75 20.33 -4.20 -16.38
CA ILE A 75 20.80 -4.64 -15.06
C ILE A 75 22.19 -5.25 -15.23
N ASP A 76 23.15 -4.72 -14.47
CA ASP A 76 24.53 -5.21 -14.41
C ASP A 76 24.62 -6.35 -13.39
N HIS A 77 24.33 -6.06 -12.12
CA HIS A 77 24.35 -7.05 -11.05
C HIS A 77 23.25 -6.81 -10.02
N ILE A 78 22.65 -7.90 -9.53
CA ILE A 78 21.65 -7.90 -8.46
C ILE A 78 22.32 -8.28 -7.13
N TYR A 79 22.08 -7.49 -6.08
CA TYR A 79 22.70 -7.64 -4.76
C TYR A 79 21.76 -8.18 -3.68
N VAL A 80 20.52 -8.51 -4.04
CA VAL A 80 19.48 -8.97 -3.11
C VAL A 80 18.88 -10.30 -3.54
N ASP A 81 18.45 -11.07 -2.55
CA ASP A 81 17.79 -12.36 -2.71
C ASP A 81 16.27 -12.27 -2.52
N HIS A 82 15.58 -13.37 -2.84
CA HIS A 82 14.13 -13.50 -2.62
C HIS A 82 13.76 -13.33 -1.14
N ASN A 83 12.71 -12.56 -0.86
CA ASN A 83 12.16 -12.37 0.49
C ASN A 83 13.15 -11.74 1.51
N GLN A 84 14.25 -11.13 1.04
CA GLN A 84 15.26 -10.51 1.89
C GLN A 84 14.74 -9.21 2.52
N GLU A 85 15.01 -9.02 3.82
CA GLU A 85 14.82 -7.74 4.50
C GLU A 85 15.94 -6.76 4.12
N VAL A 86 15.56 -5.54 3.76
CA VAL A 86 16.47 -4.47 3.33
C VAL A 86 16.19 -3.20 4.10
N LYS A 87 17.25 -2.42 4.35
CA LYS A 87 17.15 -1.10 4.96
C LYS A 87 17.22 -0.02 3.90
N LYS A 88 16.69 1.15 4.23
CA LYS A 88 16.77 2.34 3.40
C LYS A 88 18.21 2.63 2.98
N GLY A 89 18.44 2.72 1.69
CA GLY A 89 19.75 3.01 1.11
C GLY A 89 20.56 1.76 0.71
N ASP A 90 20.13 0.56 1.10
CA ASP A 90 20.78 -0.69 0.66
C ASP A 90 20.71 -0.81 -0.86
N VAL A 91 21.77 -1.33 -1.46
CA VAL A 91 21.85 -1.51 -2.92
C VAL A 91 21.02 -2.73 -3.30
N ILE A 92 20.12 -2.54 -4.27
CA ILE A 92 19.25 -3.60 -4.78
C ILE A 92 19.86 -4.18 -6.05
N TYR A 93 20.13 -3.34 -7.04
CA TYR A 93 20.83 -3.71 -8.26
C TYR A 93 21.58 -2.51 -8.84
N THR A 94 22.62 -2.78 -9.61
CA THR A 94 23.33 -1.79 -10.42
C THR A 94 22.93 -1.91 -11.89
N LEU A 95 23.03 -0.80 -12.60
CA LEU A 95 22.83 -0.73 -14.04
C LEU A 95 24.17 -0.58 -14.74
N VAL A 96 24.26 -1.11 -15.96
CA VAL A 96 25.49 -1.05 -16.76
C VAL A 96 25.89 0.41 -17.00
N ASP A 97 27.10 0.77 -16.60
CA ASP A 97 27.67 2.09 -16.79
C ASP A 97 28.76 2.11 -17.87
N THR A 98 28.34 2.21 -19.12
CA THR A 98 29.28 2.26 -20.26
C THR A 98 29.79 3.65 -20.62
N THR A 99 29.09 4.73 -20.23
CA THR A 99 29.39 6.09 -20.75
C THR A 99 29.56 7.16 -19.67
N SER A 100 29.06 6.94 -18.46
CA SER A 100 28.81 8.07 -17.55
C SER A 100 30.06 8.67 -16.94
N LEU A 101 31.04 7.84 -16.55
CA LEU A 101 32.29 8.36 -15.97
C LEU A 101 33.11 9.17 -16.98
N ALA A 102 33.19 8.71 -18.23
CA ALA A 102 33.90 9.43 -19.28
C ALA A 102 33.22 10.76 -19.63
N ASP A 103 31.88 10.79 -19.64
CA ASP A 103 31.11 12.00 -19.89
C ASP A 103 31.28 13.03 -18.76
N VAL A 104 31.26 12.59 -17.49
CA VAL A 104 31.51 13.46 -16.34
C VAL A 104 32.91 14.10 -16.43
N GLU A 105 33.94 13.31 -16.70
CA GLU A 105 35.31 13.83 -16.81
C GLU A 105 35.47 14.78 -18.01
N LYS A 106 34.79 14.51 -19.12
CA LYS A 106 34.76 15.40 -20.28
C LYS A 106 34.12 16.76 -19.94
N ILE A 107 32.99 16.77 -19.22
CA ILE A 107 32.33 18.02 -18.81
C ILE A 107 33.21 18.79 -17.82
N LYS A 108 33.81 18.11 -16.84
CA LYS A 108 34.77 18.74 -15.89
C LYS A 108 35.94 19.39 -16.61
N ALA A 109 36.53 18.72 -17.61
CA ALA A 109 37.59 19.31 -18.42
C ALA A 109 37.11 20.57 -19.18
N GLY A 110 35.88 20.55 -19.70
CA GLY A 110 35.25 21.71 -20.33
C GLY A 110 35.01 22.87 -19.37
N ILE A 111 34.63 22.57 -18.12
CA ILE A 111 34.49 23.57 -17.05
C ILE A 111 35.83 24.26 -16.80
N VAL A 112 36.90 23.50 -16.56
CA VAL A 112 38.25 24.05 -16.32
C VAL A 112 38.70 24.93 -17.50
N GLN A 113 38.49 24.47 -18.74
CA GLN A 113 38.83 25.26 -19.92
C GLN A 113 38.05 26.59 -19.98
N GLN A 114 36.77 26.56 -19.62
CA GLN A 114 35.91 27.74 -19.66
C GLN A 114 36.17 28.69 -18.48
N GLU A 115 36.54 28.17 -17.32
CA GLU A 115 37.00 28.95 -16.17
C GLU A 115 38.28 29.74 -16.51
N GLU A 116 39.23 29.11 -17.20
CA GLU A 116 40.44 29.80 -17.66
C GLU A 116 40.14 30.90 -18.67
N ASN A 117 39.18 30.67 -19.58
CA ASN A 117 38.70 31.69 -20.52
C ASN A 117 38.05 32.88 -19.78
N VAL A 118 37.19 32.61 -18.79
CA VAL A 118 36.60 33.65 -17.94
C VAL A 118 37.68 34.42 -17.18
N ALA A 119 38.69 33.72 -16.63
CA ALA A 119 39.80 34.35 -15.93
C ALA A 119 40.64 35.23 -16.87
N GLN A 120 40.86 34.80 -18.11
CA GLN A 120 41.55 35.59 -19.13
C GLN A 120 40.77 36.86 -19.48
N LEU A 121 39.46 36.75 -19.77
CA LEU A 121 38.61 37.90 -20.08
C LEU A 121 38.57 38.91 -18.91
N LYS A 122 38.53 38.43 -17.66
CA LYS A 122 38.63 39.30 -16.47
C LYS A 122 39.96 40.04 -16.41
N ARG A 123 41.09 39.36 -16.68
CA ARG A 123 42.42 40.01 -16.75
C ARG A 123 42.48 41.07 -17.85
N ASP A 124 41.89 40.80 -19.01
CA ASP A 124 41.87 41.74 -20.14
C ASP A 124 41.00 42.98 -19.84
N ILE A 125 39.85 42.81 -19.18
CA ILE A 125 39.01 43.92 -18.70
C ILE A 125 39.77 44.79 -17.68
N ILE A 126 40.47 44.16 -16.72
CA ILE A 126 41.28 44.89 -15.73
C ILE A 126 42.38 45.70 -16.42
N ARG A 127 43.07 45.09 -17.40
CA ARG A 127 44.12 45.77 -18.18
C ARG A 127 43.57 46.95 -18.97
N GLY A 128 42.40 46.79 -19.61
CA GLY A 128 41.72 47.85 -20.33
C GLY A 128 41.31 49.03 -19.44
N LYS A 129 40.87 48.76 -18.20
CA LYS A 129 40.49 49.79 -17.22
C LYS A 129 41.69 50.56 -16.65
N THR A 130 42.84 49.91 -16.48
CA THR A 130 44.05 50.52 -15.91
C THR A 130 44.79 51.42 -16.92
N SER A 131 44.64 51.17 -18.23
CA SER A 131 45.35 51.91 -19.30
C SER A 131 44.39 52.58 -20.29
N PRO A 132 43.61 53.61 -19.86
CA PRO A 132 42.58 54.25 -20.68
C PRO A 132 43.13 55.05 -21.89
N GLU A 133 44.42 55.38 -21.93
CA GLU A 133 45.04 56.05 -23.08
C GLU A 133 45.25 55.11 -24.28
N ILE A 134 45.28 53.79 -24.03
CA ILE A 134 45.57 52.76 -25.04
C ILE A 134 44.29 52.03 -25.47
N PHE A 135 43.34 51.83 -24.55
CA PHE A 135 42.10 51.09 -24.80
C PHE A 135 40.89 52.01 -24.86
N LYS A 136 40.07 51.91 -25.91
CA LYS A 136 38.84 52.70 -26.04
C LYS A 136 37.72 52.04 -25.21
N GLY A 137 36.78 52.85 -24.71
CA GLY A 137 35.64 52.33 -23.92
C GLY A 137 34.82 51.25 -24.63
N ARG A 138 34.73 51.30 -25.96
CA ARG A 138 34.09 50.27 -26.79
C ARG A 138 34.75 48.89 -26.68
N ASP A 139 36.07 48.85 -26.52
CA ASP A 139 36.81 47.59 -26.42
C ASP A 139 36.56 46.94 -25.05
N ILE A 140 36.42 47.74 -24.00
CA ILE A 140 36.02 47.28 -22.66
C ILE A 140 34.60 46.72 -22.68
N GLU A 141 33.66 47.42 -23.31
CA GLU A 141 32.27 46.95 -23.46
C GLU A 141 32.20 45.63 -24.24
N TYR A 142 33.03 45.48 -25.28
CA TYR A 142 33.17 44.23 -26.02
C TYR A 142 33.65 43.09 -25.11
N TYR A 143 34.71 43.28 -24.32
CA TYR A 143 35.19 42.26 -23.38
C TYR A 143 34.18 41.95 -22.27
N GLU A 144 33.47 42.95 -21.76
CA GLU A 144 32.39 42.73 -20.78
C GLU A 144 31.24 41.92 -21.38
N SER A 145 30.91 42.14 -22.66
CA SER A 145 29.93 41.31 -23.39
C SER A 145 30.42 39.87 -23.56
N GLN A 146 31.68 39.68 -23.96
CA GLN A 146 32.28 38.35 -24.07
C GLN A 146 32.35 37.64 -22.72
N LEU A 147 32.65 38.37 -21.64
CA LEU A 147 32.63 37.83 -20.29
C LEU A 147 31.23 37.35 -19.91
N ARG A 148 30.17 38.12 -20.18
CA ARG A 148 28.79 37.69 -19.93
C ARG A 148 28.44 36.41 -20.69
N VAL A 149 28.86 36.30 -21.96
CA VAL A 149 28.65 35.08 -22.76
C VAL A 149 29.44 33.91 -22.18
N ALA A 150 30.69 34.13 -21.78
CA ALA A 150 31.54 33.11 -21.21
C ALA A 150 31.03 32.60 -19.86
N GLU A 151 30.57 33.50 -18.99
CA GLU A 151 29.95 33.16 -17.70
C GLU A 151 28.62 32.41 -17.89
N ALA A 152 27.81 32.79 -18.88
CA ALA A 152 26.60 32.06 -19.24
C ALA A 152 26.92 30.63 -19.73
N SER A 153 27.96 30.48 -20.54
CA SER A 153 28.44 29.17 -21.00
C SER A 153 29.00 28.31 -19.84
N LEU A 154 29.76 28.92 -18.93
CA LEU A 154 30.25 28.21 -17.72
C LEU A 154 29.08 27.72 -16.86
N LYS A 155 28.06 28.55 -16.68
CA LYS A 155 26.83 28.17 -15.97
C LYS A 155 26.11 27.01 -16.65
N SER A 156 26.07 26.97 -17.99
CA SER A 156 25.52 25.83 -18.74
C SER A 156 26.28 24.55 -18.46
N LEU A 157 27.63 24.60 -18.49
CA LEU A 157 28.46 23.43 -18.21
C LEU A 157 28.27 22.89 -16.78
N HIS A 158 28.08 23.77 -15.79
CA HIS A 158 27.77 23.36 -14.42
C HIS A 158 26.40 22.67 -14.34
N ALA A 159 25.40 23.16 -15.07
CA ALA A 159 24.08 22.53 -15.13
C ALA A 159 24.16 21.15 -15.81
N ASP A 160 24.94 21.03 -16.88
CA ASP A 160 25.18 19.76 -17.56
C ASP A 160 25.90 18.77 -16.65
N LEU A 161 26.93 19.21 -15.89
CA LEU A 161 27.61 18.37 -14.91
C LEU A 161 26.63 17.83 -13.85
N GLN A 162 25.83 18.72 -13.24
CA GLN A 162 24.86 18.33 -12.23
C GLN A 162 23.84 17.31 -12.78
N LYS A 163 23.40 17.50 -14.03
CA LYS A 163 22.51 16.55 -14.71
C LYS A 163 23.17 15.19 -14.88
N THR A 164 24.40 15.13 -15.41
CA THR A 164 25.12 13.86 -15.63
C THR A 164 25.45 13.17 -14.30
N GLU A 165 25.83 13.90 -13.26
CA GLU A 165 26.05 13.34 -11.92
C GLU A 165 24.75 12.76 -11.32
N PHE A 166 23.61 13.43 -11.53
CA PHE A 166 22.31 12.92 -11.12
C PHE A 166 21.95 11.63 -11.87
N GLU A 167 22.11 11.61 -13.20
CA GLU A 167 21.92 10.40 -14.01
C GLU A 167 22.84 9.26 -13.57
N GLN A 168 24.09 9.57 -13.21
CA GLN A 168 25.03 8.59 -12.67
C GLN A 168 24.59 8.01 -11.33
N SER A 169 24.13 8.87 -10.41
CA SER A 169 23.65 8.42 -9.10
C SER A 169 22.46 7.46 -9.21
N ARG A 170 21.66 7.58 -10.28
CA ARG A 170 20.50 6.71 -10.55
C ARG A 170 20.87 5.34 -11.11
N LYS A 171 22.11 5.12 -11.55
CA LYS A 171 22.58 3.80 -12.01
C LYS A 171 22.72 2.78 -10.88
N THR A 172 22.78 3.24 -9.64
CA THR A 172 22.71 2.38 -8.46
C THR A 172 21.32 2.49 -7.86
N VAL A 173 20.50 1.46 -8.06
CA VAL A 173 19.14 1.43 -7.52
C VAL A 173 19.20 0.94 -6.07
N ARG A 174 18.66 1.76 -5.16
CA ARG A 174 18.68 1.54 -3.72
C ARG A 174 17.28 1.42 -3.14
N ALA A 175 17.17 0.77 -1.99
CA ALA A 175 15.93 0.69 -1.23
C ALA A 175 15.45 2.10 -0.79
N PRO A 176 14.21 2.49 -1.12
CA PRO A 176 13.68 3.80 -0.72
C PRO A 176 13.31 3.91 0.77
N TYR A 177 13.05 2.78 1.43
CA TYR A 177 12.66 2.63 2.83
C TYR A 177 13.06 1.25 3.36
N ASP A 178 12.95 1.06 4.68
CA ASP A 178 13.11 -0.24 5.32
C ASP A 178 11.94 -1.15 4.94
N GLY A 179 12.21 -2.36 4.48
CA GLY A 179 11.18 -3.23 3.95
C GLY A 179 11.66 -4.62 3.57
N GLN A 180 10.84 -5.32 2.81
CA GLN A 180 11.14 -6.68 2.34
C GLN A 180 11.05 -6.75 0.82
N VAL A 181 12.12 -7.27 0.21
CA VAL A 181 12.15 -7.57 -1.23
C VAL A 181 11.20 -8.74 -1.49
N ALA A 182 10.39 -8.62 -2.54
CA ALA A 182 9.50 -9.70 -2.97
C ALA A 182 10.30 -10.82 -3.67
N VAL A 183 9.63 -11.57 -4.55
CA VAL A 183 10.32 -12.48 -5.45
C VAL A 183 11.14 -11.67 -6.46
N VAL A 184 12.44 -11.97 -6.54
CA VAL A 184 13.34 -11.43 -7.56
C VAL A 184 13.10 -12.21 -8.85
N ASN A 185 12.37 -11.62 -9.78
CA ASN A 185 11.99 -12.21 -11.07
C ASN A 185 12.87 -11.72 -12.24
N VAL A 186 13.92 -10.96 -11.94
CA VAL A 186 14.88 -10.41 -12.90
C VAL A 186 16.23 -11.09 -12.71
N ALA A 187 17.00 -11.18 -13.79
CA ALA A 187 18.36 -11.71 -13.78
C ALA A 187 19.37 -10.66 -14.24
N ASP A 188 20.66 -10.89 -13.95
CA ASP A 188 21.76 -10.10 -14.50
C ASP A 188 21.65 -10.06 -16.04
N GLY A 189 21.84 -8.87 -16.61
CA GLY A 189 21.66 -8.62 -18.04
C GLY A 189 20.21 -8.36 -18.49
N SER A 190 19.23 -8.41 -17.59
CA SER A 190 17.84 -8.07 -17.93
C SER A 190 17.69 -6.60 -18.33
N ARG A 191 16.91 -6.34 -19.38
CA ARG A 191 16.59 -4.98 -19.87
C ARG A 191 15.16 -4.55 -19.58
N VAL A 192 14.34 -5.51 -19.14
CA VAL A 192 12.94 -5.33 -18.75
C VAL A 192 12.72 -6.17 -17.51
N GLY A 193 11.98 -5.62 -16.55
CA GLY A 193 11.62 -6.33 -15.33
C GLY A 193 11.16 -5.40 -14.23
N ASN A 194 10.63 -5.97 -13.16
CA ASN A 194 10.04 -5.24 -12.06
C ASN A 194 10.33 -5.96 -10.74
N MET A 195 11.05 -5.30 -9.84
CA MET A 195 11.25 -5.78 -8.49
C MET A 195 10.33 -5.05 -7.53
N HIS A 196 9.66 -5.77 -6.64
CA HIS A 196 8.78 -5.17 -5.65
C HIS A 196 9.48 -5.16 -4.30
N ILE A 197 9.43 -4.01 -3.60
CA ILE A 197 9.82 -3.89 -2.20
C ILE A 197 8.59 -3.47 -1.41
N TYR A 198 8.22 -4.24 -0.40
CA TYR A 198 7.09 -3.94 0.48
C TYR A 198 7.56 -3.20 1.73
N ASP A 199 6.83 -2.16 2.11
CA ASP A 199 7.06 -1.45 3.37
C ASP A 199 6.44 -2.25 4.54
N THR A 200 7.29 -2.91 5.32
CA THR A 200 6.87 -3.75 6.44
C THR A 200 6.34 -2.94 7.62
N SER A 201 6.64 -1.65 7.70
CA SER A 201 6.20 -0.77 8.80
C SER A 201 4.74 -0.31 8.68
N ARG A 202 4.17 -0.39 7.47
CA ARG A 202 2.84 0.15 7.15
C ARG A 202 1.88 -0.92 6.61
N LYS A 203 1.76 -2.02 7.33
CA LYS A 203 0.78 -3.07 7.03
C LYS A 203 -0.64 -2.61 7.36
N PHE A 204 -1.60 -3.06 6.56
CA PHE A 204 -3.03 -2.81 6.75
C PHE A 204 -3.83 -4.04 6.31
N LEU A 205 -5.05 -4.18 6.83
CA LEU A 205 -5.95 -5.26 6.42
C LEU A 205 -7.01 -4.70 5.47
N GLU A 206 -7.16 -5.35 4.32
CA GLU A 206 -8.25 -5.07 3.40
C GLU A 206 -9.38 -6.07 3.65
N MET A 207 -10.58 -5.58 3.97
CA MET A 207 -11.77 -6.42 4.14
C MET A 207 -12.92 -5.96 3.25
N ARG A 208 -13.79 -6.88 2.86
CA ARG A 208 -14.98 -6.56 2.07
C ARG A 208 -16.23 -6.57 2.95
N ILE A 209 -17.04 -5.52 2.83
CA ILE A 209 -18.34 -5.40 3.50
C ILE A 209 -19.47 -5.33 2.48
N PRO A 210 -20.69 -5.77 2.82
CA PRO A 210 -21.87 -5.51 2.00
C PRO A 210 -22.16 -4.01 1.85
N ASP A 211 -22.62 -3.58 0.68
CA ASP A 211 -22.94 -2.16 0.41
C ASP A 211 -24.01 -1.60 1.36
N GLN A 212 -24.93 -2.44 1.81
CA GLN A 212 -25.97 -2.08 2.78
C GLN A 212 -25.37 -1.62 4.12
N THR A 213 -24.21 -2.16 4.48
CA THR A 213 -23.53 -1.86 5.74
C THR A 213 -22.69 -0.58 5.65
N TYR A 214 -22.32 -0.15 4.44
CA TYR A 214 -21.45 1.02 4.21
C TYR A 214 -21.89 2.27 4.98
N ARG A 215 -23.20 2.53 5.07
CA ARG A 215 -23.76 3.71 5.74
C ARG A 215 -23.45 3.78 7.24
N TYR A 216 -23.16 2.64 7.86
CA TYR A 216 -22.90 2.54 9.30
C TYR A 216 -21.40 2.48 9.63
N VAL A 217 -20.55 2.26 8.62
CA VAL A 217 -19.11 2.18 8.84
C VAL A 217 -18.52 3.59 8.75
N GLU A 218 -17.76 3.97 9.75
CA GLU A 218 -17.12 5.29 9.89
C GLU A 218 -15.65 5.12 10.27
N GLN A 219 -14.82 6.09 9.89
CA GLN A 219 -13.42 6.13 10.28
C GLN A 219 -13.27 6.16 11.81
N GLY A 220 -12.30 5.42 12.33
CA GLY A 220 -12.00 5.36 13.75
C GLY A 220 -12.73 4.25 14.52
N GLN A 221 -13.67 3.55 13.90
CA GLN A 221 -14.39 2.45 14.55
C GLN A 221 -13.47 1.27 14.89
N PHE A 222 -13.77 0.61 16.00
CA PHE A 222 -13.05 -0.57 16.46
C PHE A 222 -13.32 -1.76 15.53
N ALA A 223 -12.30 -2.55 15.28
CA ALA A 223 -12.39 -3.80 14.52
C ALA A 223 -11.51 -4.86 15.18
N GLU A 224 -11.84 -6.12 14.95
CA GLU A 224 -10.90 -7.22 15.22
C GLU A 224 -10.81 -8.12 14.01
N PHE A 225 -9.67 -8.78 13.87
CA PHE A 225 -9.43 -9.71 12.79
C PHE A 225 -8.57 -10.85 13.27
N TYR A 226 -8.60 -11.95 12.52
CA TYR A 226 -7.61 -13.00 12.63
C TYR A 226 -7.03 -13.29 11.25
N VAL A 227 -5.86 -13.91 11.24
CA VAL A 227 -5.19 -14.38 10.03
C VAL A 227 -4.83 -15.86 10.21
N ASP A 228 -4.90 -16.62 9.13
CA ASP A 228 -4.57 -18.05 9.13
C ASP A 228 -3.09 -18.32 9.44
N ALA A 229 -2.21 -17.32 9.24
CA ALA A 229 -0.81 -17.39 9.63
C ALA A 229 -0.60 -17.46 11.16
N TYR A 230 -1.57 -16.96 11.95
CA TYR A 230 -1.57 -17.01 13.41
C TYR A 230 -2.92 -17.54 13.89
N PRO A 231 -3.22 -18.83 13.66
CA PRO A 231 -4.54 -19.36 13.93
C PRO A 231 -4.81 -19.42 15.44
N GLY A 232 -6.05 -19.19 15.84
CA GLY A 232 -6.46 -19.12 17.26
C GLY A 232 -6.19 -17.78 17.94
N GLU A 233 -5.45 -16.87 17.30
CA GLU A 233 -5.21 -15.51 17.81
C GLU A 233 -6.11 -14.49 17.12
N VAL A 234 -6.50 -13.44 17.86
CA VAL A 234 -7.29 -12.34 17.32
C VAL A 234 -6.57 -11.04 17.63
N PHE A 235 -6.41 -10.22 16.59
CA PHE A 235 -5.73 -8.94 16.64
C PHE A 235 -6.73 -7.80 16.57
N ARG A 236 -6.34 -6.67 17.15
CA ARG A 236 -7.15 -5.44 17.14
C ARG A 236 -6.80 -4.61 15.92
N ALA A 237 -7.80 -3.94 15.38
CA ALA A 237 -7.66 -3.02 14.29
C ALA A 237 -8.61 -1.82 14.46
N ARG A 238 -8.44 -0.81 13.61
CA ARG A 238 -9.35 0.33 13.53
C ARG A 238 -9.67 0.64 12.08
N VAL A 239 -10.89 1.09 11.81
CA VAL A 239 -11.25 1.55 10.47
C VAL A 239 -10.43 2.79 10.12
N HIS A 240 -9.54 2.68 9.14
CA HIS A 240 -8.78 3.81 8.64
C HIS A 240 -9.60 4.57 7.60
N SER A 241 -10.10 3.87 6.59
CA SER A 241 -10.84 4.48 5.49
C SER A 241 -11.68 3.46 4.74
N ILE A 242 -12.65 3.94 3.96
CA ILE A 242 -13.48 3.12 3.09
C ILE A 242 -13.21 3.51 1.64
N THR A 243 -13.04 2.54 0.76
CA THR A 243 -12.74 2.82 -0.64
C THR A 243 -13.96 3.46 -1.32
N ALA A 244 -13.79 4.67 -1.85
CA ALA A 244 -14.89 5.44 -2.46
C ALA A 244 -15.44 4.77 -3.74
N GLY A 245 -14.54 4.20 -4.55
CA GLY A 245 -14.87 3.44 -5.75
C GLY A 245 -14.62 1.95 -5.56
N THR A 246 -15.58 1.11 -5.96
CA THR A 246 -15.32 -0.33 -6.12
C THR A 246 -14.47 -0.54 -7.38
N GLY A 247 -13.75 -1.66 -7.51
CA GLY A 247 -13.03 -1.99 -8.75
C GLY A 247 -13.92 -1.92 -10.01
N GLU A 248 -15.23 -2.11 -9.83
CA GLU A 248 -16.27 -2.00 -10.86
C GLU A 248 -16.53 -0.56 -11.33
N SER A 249 -16.22 0.44 -10.50
CA SER A 249 -16.29 1.86 -10.87
C SER A 249 -15.03 2.36 -11.58
N SER A 250 -14.02 1.50 -11.75
CA SER A 250 -12.80 1.83 -12.48
C SER A 250 -13.11 2.00 -13.97
N VAL A 251 -13.21 3.24 -14.41
CA VAL A 251 -13.36 3.57 -15.83
C VAL A 251 -12.02 3.40 -16.52
N SER A 252 -12.00 2.65 -17.64
CA SER A 252 -10.79 2.53 -18.45
C SER A 252 -10.39 3.91 -18.99
N PRO A 253 -9.11 4.31 -18.88
CA PRO A 253 -8.63 5.56 -19.47
C PRO A 253 -8.60 5.54 -21.00
N LEU A 254 -8.74 4.36 -21.64
CA LEU A 254 -8.92 4.27 -23.09
C LEU A 254 -10.38 4.61 -23.46
N GLN A 255 -10.56 5.67 -24.27
CA GLN A 255 -11.87 6.06 -24.79
C GLN A 255 -12.43 4.98 -25.73
N GLY A 256 -13.52 4.34 -25.34
CA GLY A 256 -14.26 3.38 -26.14
C GLY A 256 -15.49 2.85 -25.38
N PRO A 257 -16.51 2.33 -26.08
CA PRO A 257 -17.69 1.74 -25.43
C PRO A 257 -17.25 0.50 -24.62
N GLN A 258 -17.48 0.53 -23.31
CA GLN A 258 -17.23 -0.64 -22.47
C GLN A 258 -18.28 -1.73 -22.76
N SER A 259 -17.81 -2.96 -22.94
CA SER A 259 -18.70 -4.12 -23.11
C SER A 259 -19.51 -4.35 -21.83
N VAL A 260 -20.80 -4.03 -21.88
CA VAL A 260 -21.75 -4.24 -20.77
C VAL A 260 -21.75 -5.71 -20.33
N ARG A 261 -21.57 -6.66 -21.25
CA ARG A 261 -21.53 -8.10 -20.93
C ARG A 261 -20.30 -8.50 -20.12
N GLN A 262 -19.16 -7.86 -20.36
CA GLN A 262 -17.92 -8.10 -19.62
C GLN A 262 -17.97 -7.45 -18.22
N HIS A 263 -18.56 -6.26 -18.12
CA HIS A 263 -18.83 -5.57 -16.86
C HIS A 263 -19.83 -6.35 -15.98
N VAL A 264 -20.92 -6.86 -16.57
CA VAL A 264 -21.92 -7.67 -15.84
C VAL A 264 -21.34 -9.03 -15.41
N GLY A 265 -20.47 -9.64 -16.21
CA GLY A 265 -19.79 -10.90 -15.87
C GLY A 265 -18.87 -10.79 -14.66
N ALA A 266 -18.06 -9.73 -14.58
CA ALA A 266 -17.20 -9.43 -13.42
C ALA A 266 -18.01 -9.08 -12.16
N ASN A 267 -19.17 -8.44 -12.32
CA ASN A 267 -20.09 -8.09 -11.23
C ASN A 267 -20.76 -9.29 -10.52
N THR A 268 -20.75 -10.50 -11.10
CA THR A 268 -21.50 -11.64 -10.53
C THR A 268 -20.98 -12.11 -9.16
N SER A 269 -19.71 -11.85 -8.82
CA SER A 269 -19.08 -12.20 -7.53
C SER A 269 -18.77 -10.99 -6.64
N SER A 270 -19.02 -9.77 -7.12
CA SER A 270 -18.47 -8.51 -6.60
C SER A 270 -19.55 -7.67 -5.87
N HIS A 271 -20.21 -8.22 -4.84
CA HIS A 271 -21.26 -7.49 -4.11
C HIS A 271 -20.73 -6.95 -2.77
N GLY A 272 -19.99 -5.83 -2.81
CA GLY A 272 -19.50 -5.19 -1.59
C GLY A 272 -18.47 -4.09 -1.80
N ARG A 273 -18.27 -3.27 -0.76
CA ARG A 273 -17.23 -2.24 -0.69
C ARG A 273 -16.03 -2.73 0.11
N THR A 274 -14.87 -2.22 -0.24
CA THR A 274 -13.63 -2.48 0.47
C THR A 274 -13.45 -1.48 1.61
N VAL A 275 -13.14 -1.97 2.80
CA VAL A 275 -12.73 -1.18 3.97
C VAL A 275 -11.26 -1.48 4.26
N ILE A 276 -10.51 -0.42 4.52
CA ILE A 276 -9.12 -0.49 4.94
C ILE A 276 -9.08 -0.36 6.46
N LEU A 277 -8.56 -1.39 7.12
CA LEU A 277 -8.33 -1.41 8.55
C LEU A 277 -6.84 -1.19 8.85
N GLU A 278 -6.57 -0.24 9.73
CA GLU A 278 -5.27 -0.06 10.37
C GLU A 278 -5.11 -1.16 11.43
N ILE A 279 -4.05 -1.96 11.32
CA ILE A 279 -3.80 -3.08 12.22
C ILE A 279 -2.86 -2.68 13.36
N PHE A 280 -3.11 -3.21 14.55
CA PHE A 280 -2.21 -3.07 15.69
C PHE A 280 -1.49 -4.39 15.92
N GLU A 281 -0.22 -4.44 15.48
CA GLU A 281 0.62 -5.62 15.67
C GLU A 281 1.18 -5.64 17.10
N PRO A 282 0.97 -6.73 17.88
CA PRO A 282 1.55 -6.85 19.20
C PRO A 282 3.07 -7.11 19.12
N GLU A 283 3.81 -6.67 20.14
CA GLU A 283 5.26 -6.84 20.19
C GLU A 283 5.68 -8.31 19.99
N GLY A 284 6.63 -8.54 19.09
CA GLY A 284 7.19 -9.86 18.80
C GLY A 284 6.43 -10.72 17.79
N LYS A 285 5.34 -10.22 17.18
CA LYS A 285 4.62 -10.94 16.12
C LYS A 285 4.56 -10.12 14.83
N SER A 286 5.21 -10.60 13.77
CA SER A 286 5.14 -10.00 12.44
C SER A 286 4.10 -10.72 11.60
N ILE A 287 2.97 -10.06 11.33
CA ILE A 287 1.94 -10.62 10.46
C ILE A 287 2.47 -10.62 9.01
N PRO A 288 2.56 -11.78 8.32
CA PRO A 288 3.08 -11.82 6.97
C PRO A 288 2.15 -11.12 5.99
N ILE A 289 2.74 -10.43 5.02
CA ILE A 289 2.00 -9.80 3.93
C ILE A 289 1.37 -10.90 3.07
N GLY A 290 0.13 -10.71 2.67
CA GLY A 290 -0.66 -11.71 1.93
C GLY A 290 -1.37 -12.73 2.82
N ALA A 291 -1.21 -12.67 4.15
CA ALA A 291 -1.98 -13.51 5.05
C ALA A 291 -3.49 -13.26 4.88
N THR A 292 -4.25 -14.33 4.71
CA THR A 292 -5.71 -14.30 4.61
C THR A 292 -6.36 -14.59 5.95
N GLY A 293 -7.60 -14.16 6.11
CA GLY A 293 -8.40 -14.47 7.28
C GLY A 293 -9.75 -13.79 7.25
N SER A 294 -10.26 -13.41 8.42
CA SER A 294 -11.55 -12.74 8.54
C SER A 294 -11.51 -11.62 9.56
N ALA A 295 -12.31 -10.59 9.32
CA ALA A 295 -12.42 -9.42 10.18
C ALA A 295 -13.88 -9.06 10.47
N TRP A 296 -14.08 -8.30 11.54
CA TRP A 296 -15.36 -7.68 11.85
C TRP A 296 -15.17 -6.22 12.30
N ILE A 297 -16.20 -5.39 12.09
CA ILE A 297 -16.19 -3.97 12.47
C ILE A 297 -17.35 -3.70 13.44
N ALA A 298 -17.08 -2.92 14.50
CA ALA A 298 -18.12 -2.35 15.36
C ALA A 298 -18.73 -1.11 14.67
N ALA A 299 -19.72 -1.33 13.81
CA ALA A 299 -20.35 -0.26 13.04
C ALA A 299 -21.28 0.61 13.90
N ASN A 300 -21.60 1.80 13.39
CA ASN A 300 -22.45 2.77 14.08
C ASN A 300 -23.88 2.23 14.24
N LYS A 301 -24.46 2.43 15.42
CA LYS A 301 -25.76 1.87 15.79
C LYS A 301 -26.73 2.99 16.12
N PRO A 302 -28.02 2.81 15.80
CA PRO A 302 -29.03 3.82 16.11
C PRO A 302 -29.24 4.03 17.61
N HIS A 303 -28.98 3.02 18.44
CA HIS A 303 -29.11 3.10 19.89
C HIS A 303 -28.06 2.22 20.60
N SER A 304 -27.57 2.69 21.75
CA SER A 304 -26.64 1.97 22.63
C SER A 304 -27.11 0.59 23.10
N LEU A 305 -28.43 0.33 23.15
CA LEU A 305 -29.00 -0.97 23.52
C LEU A 305 -28.56 -2.08 22.57
N PHE A 306 -28.22 -1.74 21.33
CA PHE A 306 -27.73 -2.68 20.32
C PHE A 306 -26.22 -2.97 20.44
N GLY A 307 -25.55 -2.43 21.47
CA GLY A 307 -24.13 -2.67 21.73
C GLY A 307 -23.75 -4.15 21.79
N PHE A 308 -24.65 -5.01 22.31
CA PHE A 308 -24.41 -6.46 22.41
C PHE A 308 -24.14 -7.14 21.06
N ILE A 309 -24.52 -6.53 19.94
CA ILE A 309 -24.31 -7.09 18.60
C ILE A 309 -22.81 -7.15 18.25
N ASP A 310 -21.98 -6.29 18.85
CA ASP A 310 -20.52 -6.39 18.71
C ASP A 310 -19.99 -7.69 19.29
N VAL A 311 -20.60 -8.18 20.38
CA VAL A 311 -20.23 -9.46 20.99
C VAL A 311 -20.47 -10.60 20.00
N ILE A 312 -21.51 -10.50 19.17
CA ILE A 312 -21.80 -11.49 18.13
C ILE A 312 -20.73 -11.45 17.03
N GLY A 313 -20.35 -10.27 16.57
CA GLY A 313 -19.26 -10.09 15.60
C GLY A 313 -17.93 -10.66 16.12
N ALA A 314 -17.53 -10.23 17.32
CA ALA A 314 -16.33 -10.68 18.01
C ALA A 314 -16.31 -12.19 18.25
N ALA A 315 -17.42 -12.76 18.73
CA ALA A 315 -17.53 -14.20 18.96
C ALA A 315 -17.42 -14.99 17.66
N THR A 316 -17.98 -14.48 16.55
CA THR A 316 -17.92 -15.13 15.25
C THR A 316 -16.48 -15.21 14.74
N VAL A 317 -15.73 -14.10 14.79
CA VAL A 317 -14.33 -14.03 14.35
C VAL A 317 -13.42 -14.90 15.23
N ARG A 318 -13.61 -14.88 16.55
CA ARG A 318 -12.87 -15.77 17.47
C ARG A 318 -13.18 -17.24 17.22
N LEU A 319 -14.43 -17.60 16.96
CA LEU A 319 -14.79 -18.98 16.66
C LEU A 319 -14.19 -19.42 15.31
N HIS A 320 -14.14 -18.53 14.31
CA HIS A 320 -13.44 -18.79 13.06
C HIS A 320 -11.93 -18.95 13.26
N SER A 321 -11.30 -18.14 14.12
CA SER A 321 -9.86 -18.28 14.42
C SER A 321 -9.56 -19.61 15.11
N TYR A 322 -10.38 -20.06 16.07
CA TYR A 322 -10.25 -21.38 16.69
C TYR A 322 -10.51 -22.51 15.71
N LYS A 323 -11.48 -22.35 14.79
CA LYS A 323 -11.71 -23.32 13.73
C LYS A 323 -10.50 -23.43 12.81
N SER A 324 -9.88 -22.30 12.44
CA SER A 324 -8.63 -22.27 11.66
C SER A 324 -7.51 -23.01 12.40
N TYR A 325 -7.39 -22.82 13.72
CA TYR A 325 -6.43 -23.53 14.57
C TYR A 325 -6.64 -25.03 14.59
N LEU A 326 -7.88 -25.48 14.79
CA LEU A 326 -8.21 -26.91 14.80
C LEU A 326 -8.02 -27.57 13.43
N ASN A 327 -8.21 -26.83 12.35
CA ASN A 327 -7.97 -27.33 10.99
C ASN A 327 -6.48 -27.40 10.61
N ALA A 328 -5.63 -26.63 11.29
CA ALA A 328 -4.20 -26.60 11.04
C ALA A 328 -3.41 -27.70 11.78
N MET A 329 -4.04 -28.34 12.78
CA MET A 329 -3.54 -29.55 13.46
C MET A 329 -3.76 -30.81 12.64
#